data_AF-A0A959GW04-F1
#
_entry.id   AF-A0A959GW04-F1
#
_cell.length_a   1.000
_cell.length_b   1.000
_cell.length_c   1.000
_cell.angle_alpha   90.00
_cell.angle_beta   90.00
_cell.angle_gamma   90.00
#
_symmetry.space_group_name_H-M   'P 1'
#
loop_
_entity.id
_entity.type
_entity.pdbx_description
1 polymer ?
#
loop_
_entity_poly.entity_id
_entity_poly.type
_entity_poly.pdbx_seq_one_letter_code
_entity_poly.pdbx_strand_id
1 'polypeptide(L)'
;MKYSPLALLLAFALASLWAVSCQKEPVYYGELLTDAGPIDTTNTDTTGNEPGDTIVVITHPCDPDSVYFETDLLPILRSNCAISGCHDAQSHKEGVVMENYSTIRSTGKINLSNPSGSKLYRSLIDTDPGDRMPPAPRPALSSEQIALVLKWIQQGAQDLHCDNPCDTTNVTYALSVKPLIDTYCRGCHSGSQPSGNILMTNYNQAKALVDNGKLLGSITHGSGFTPMPYPAGTPKMGDCEIRRIELWIEGGAQNN
;
A
#
# COMPACT_ATOMS: atom_id res chain seq x y z
N MET A 1 -21.66 -14.40 73.86
CA MET A 1 -21.63 -15.84 74.25
C MET A 1 -22.39 -16.59 73.15
N LYS A 2 -21.87 -17.53 72.37
CA LYS A 2 -20.85 -18.56 72.56
C LYS A 2 -19.97 -18.74 71.30
N TYR A 3 -18.89 -19.49 71.48
CA TYR A 3 -17.67 -19.62 70.71
C TYR A 3 -17.75 -20.49 69.42
N SER A 4 -16.80 -20.20 68.51
CA SER A 4 -16.14 -21.04 67.47
C SER A 4 -15.49 -22.33 68.08
N PRO A 5 -14.75 -23.28 67.42
CA PRO A 5 -14.14 -23.31 66.06
C PRO A 5 -14.04 -24.68 65.34
N LEU A 6 -13.48 -24.69 64.11
CA LEU A 6 -12.60 -25.69 63.42
C LEU A 6 -12.82 -25.53 61.90
N ALA A 7 -11.94 -24.89 61.11
CA ALA A 7 -10.58 -25.29 60.70
C ALA A 7 -10.53 -26.64 59.94
N LEU A 8 -10.58 -26.58 58.59
CA LEU A 8 -9.85 -27.53 57.75
C LEU A 8 -9.33 -26.83 56.49
N LEU A 9 -8.00 -26.90 56.35
CA LEU A 9 -7.17 -26.43 55.24
C LEU A 9 -7.27 -27.37 54.04
N LEU A 10 -7.21 -26.82 52.82
CA LEU A 10 -6.63 -27.38 51.57
C LEU A 10 -6.67 -26.27 50.50
N ALA A 11 -5.61 -25.47 50.34
CA ALA A 11 -4.44 -25.71 49.49
C ALA A 11 -4.71 -25.54 47.96
N PHE A 12 -4.29 -24.37 47.47
CA PHE A 12 -3.70 -24.05 46.16
C PHE A 12 -4.08 -24.86 44.90
N ALA A 13 -4.71 -24.16 43.95
CA ALA A 13 -4.28 -24.15 42.55
C ALA A 13 -4.68 -22.81 41.90
N LEU A 14 -3.82 -21.79 42.01
CA LEU A 14 -3.85 -20.64 41.10
C LEU A 14 -3.39 -21.15 39.73
N ALA A 15 -4.34 -21.56 38.89
CA ALA A 15 -4.10 -21.68 37.46
C ALA A 15 -4.11 -20.27 36.86
N SER A 16 -2.95 -19.61 36.94
CA SER A 16 -2.64 -18.44 36.15
C SER A 16 -2.68 -18.84 34.67
N LEU A 17 -3.84 -18.68 34.03
CA LEU A 17 -3.98 -18.73 32.59
C LEU A 17 -3.35 -17.45 32.02
N TRP A 18 -2.03 -17.51 31.85
CA TRP A 18 -1.33 -16.63 30.93
C TRP A 18 -1.84 -16.99 29.54
N ALA A 19 -2.85 -16.25 29.05
CA ALA A 19 -3.07 -16.17 27.64
C ALA A 19 -1.82 -15.49 27.06
N VAL A 20 -0.89 -16.32 26.60
CA VAL A 20 0.23 -15.91 25.76
C VAL A 20 -0.41 -15.24 24.55
N SER A 21 -0.39 -13.92 24.60
CA SER A 21 -0.61 -13.07 23.45
C SER A 21 0.27 -13.60 22.32
N CYS A 22 -0.33 -13.86 21.15
CA CYS A 22 0.42 -14.15 19.94
C CYS A 22 1.13 -12.85 19.52
N GLN A 23 2.21 -12.50 20.21
CA GLN A 23 3.20 -11.57 19.67
C GLN A 23 3.92 -12.35 18.59
N LYS A 24 3.51 -12.17 17.34
CA LYS A 24 4.40 -12.39 16.21
C LYS A 24 5.53 -11.39 16.38
N GLU A 25 6.68 -11.86 16.84
CA GLU A 25 7.92 -11.12 16.68
C GLU A 25 8.10 -10.86 15.18
N PRO A 26 8.36 -9.61 14.74
CA PRO A 26 8.77 -9.40 13.36
C PRO A 26 10.03 -10.21 13.13
N VAL A 27 9.98 -11.16 12.20
CA VAL A 27 11.16 -11.95 11.86
C VAL A 27 12.11 -11.03 11.11
N TYR A 28 13.06 -10.48 11.84
CA TYR A 28 14.17 -9.72 11.31
C TYR A 28 15.18 -10.72 10.73
N TYR A 29 15.12 -10.99 9.43
CA TYR A 29 16.19 -11.67 8.72
C TYR A 29 17.25 -10.65 8.33
N GLY A 30 18.17 -10.41 9.25
CA GLY A 30 19.38 -9.64 9.05
C GLY A 30 20.41 -10.11 10.06
N GLU A 31 20.87 -11.35 9.89
CA GLU A 31 22.04 -11.82 10.63
C GLU A 31 23.23 -10.93 10.23
N LEU A 32 23.75 -10.18 11.21
CA LEU A 32 25.01 -9.47 11.10
C LEU A 32 26.09 -10.51 10.81
N LEU A 33 26.43 -10.70 9.53
CA LEU A 33 27.69 -11.29 9.16
C LEU A 33 28.79 -10.31 9.56
N THR A 34 29.31 -10.49 10.77
CA THR A 34 30.57 -9.88 11.21
C THR A 34 31.74 -10.57 10.52
N ASP A 35 31.87 -10.42 9.20
CA ASP A 35 33.15 -10.56 8.51
C ASP A 35 33.11 -9.96 7.09
N ALA A 36 33.03 -8.63 7.01
CA ALA A 36 33.44 -7.94 5.80
C ALA A 36 34.46 -6.88 6.21
N GLY A 37 35.70 -7.10 5.78
CA GLY A 37 36.75 -6.07 5.81
C GLY A 37 36.30 -4.79 5.08
N PRO A 38 37.10 -3.72 5.14
CA PRO A 38 36.68 -2.41 4.64
C PRO A 38 36.27 -2.49 3.16
N ILE A 39 35.01 -2.15 2.87
CA ILE A 39 34.51 -1.99 1.51
C ILE A 39 35.10 -0.69 0.96
N ASP A 40 35.93 -0.82 -0.07
CA ASP A 40 36.41 0.29 -0.89
C ASP A 40 35.25 0.86 -1.72
N THR A 41 34.89 2.11 -1.46
CA THR A 41 33.75 2.79 -2.11
C THR A 41 34.15 3.61 -3.32
N THR A 42 35.32 3.36 -3.92
CA THR A 42 35.70 4.03 -5.16
C THR A 42 35.21 3.25 -6.39
N ASN A 43 33.94 3.49 -6.74
CA ASN A 43 33.36 3.07 -8.02
C ASN A 43 34.10 3.72 -9.19
N THR A 44 35.09 3.03 -9.76
CA THR A 44 35.47 3.10 -11.17
C THR A 44 36.17 1.80 -11.55
N ASP A 45 35.44 0.81 -12.07
CA ASP A 45 36.04 -0.10 -13.04
C ASP A 45 35.06 -0.40 -14.17
N THR A 46 35.38 0.17 -15.33
CA THR A 46 34.79 -0.18 -16.62
C THR A 46 35.92 -0.83 -17.41
N THR A 47 36.15 -2.14 -17.19
CA THR A 47 36.65 -3.14 -18.17
C THR A 47 37.28 -4.32 -17.44
N GLY A 48 36.63 -5.49 -17.45
CA GLY A 48 37.28 -6.72 -16.97
C GLY A 48 36.39 -7.94 -17.06
N ASN A 49 36.50 -8.69 -18.16
CA ASN A 49 36.08 -10.09 -18.20
C ASN A 49 37.06 -10.90 -17.33
N GLU A 50 36.73 -11.10 -16.06
CA GLU A 50 37.37 -12.09 -15.19
C GLU A 50 36.30 -13.12 -14.75
N PRO A 51 36.52 -14.44 -14.95
CA PRO A 51 35.58 -15.46 -14.54
C PRO A 51 35.80 -15.79 -13.05
N GLY A 52 35.05 -15.12 -12.17
CA GLY A 52 35.13 -15.43 -10.74
C GLY A 52 34.31 -14.56 -9.80
N ASP A 53 33.88 -13.38 -10.20
CA ASP A 53 33.09 -12.51 -9.33
C ASP A 53 31.60 -12.81 -9.46
N THR A 54 31.10 -13.70 -8.61
CA THR A 54 29.65 -13.86 -8.45
C THR A 54 29.18 -12.65 -7.64
N ILE A 55 28.72 -11.61 -8.32
CA ILE A 55 27.91 -10.57 -7.69
C ILE A 55 26.69 -11.28 -7.10
N VAL A 56 26.72 -11.54 -5.79
CA VAL A 56 25.54 -11.95 -5.05
C VAL A 56 24.66 -10.72 -4.98
N VAL A 57 23.79 -10.57 -5.98
CA VAL A 57 22.64 -9.68 -5.88
C VAL A 57 21.84 -10.24 -4.72
N ILE A 58 21.98 -9.64 -3.53
CA ILE A 58 21.06 -9.89 -2.43
C ILE A 58 19.74 -9.25 -2.85
N THR A 59 19.00 -9.94 -3.70
CA THR A 59 17.58 -9.66 -3.89
C THR A 59 16.97 -10.03 -2.55
N HIS A 60 16.54 -9.05 -1.76
CA HIS A 60 15.64 -9.32 -0.65
C HIS A 60 14.31 -9.71 -1.30
N PRO A 61 13.96 -11.01 -1.41
CA PRO A 61 12.77 -11.38 -2.15
C PRO A 61 11.57 -10.85 -1.38
N CYS A 62 10.61 -10.24 -2.08
CA CYS A 62 9.40 -9.77 -1.43
C CYS A 62 8.71 -10.95 -0.74
N ASP A 63 8.46 -10.82 0.56
CA ASP A 63 7.56 -11.70 1.28
C ASP A 63 6.12 -11.46 0.80
N PRO A 64 5.43 -12.48 0.21
CA PRO A 64 4.04 -12.36 -0.23
C PRO A 64 3.06 -12.11 0.93
N ASP A 65 3.46 -12.43 2.16
CA ASP A 65 2.67 -12.15 3.35
C ASP A 65 2.92 -10.75 3.92
N SER A 66 3.83 -9.95 3.37
CA SER A 66 4.05 -8.56 3.77
C SER A 66 3.20 -7.56 2.98
N VAL A 67 2.87 -6.42 3.57
CA VAL A 67 2.30 -5.26 2.87
C VAL A 67 3.39 -4.22 2.74
N TYR A 68 3.69 -3.83 1.50
CA TYR A 68 4.68 -2.82 1.17
C TYR A 68 3.99 -1.47 1.02
N PHE A 69 4.37 -0.51 1.85
CA PHE A 69 3.56 0.69 2.05
C PHE A 69 3.45 1.52 0.77
N GLU A 70 4.58 1.81 0.12
CA GLU A 70 4.62 2.67 -1.08
C GLU A 70 3.95 2.05 -2.30
N THR A 71 4.02 0.72 -2.47
CA THR A 71 3.48 0.03 -3.66
C THR A 71 2.06 -0.48 -3.46
N ASP A 72 1.73 -1.00 -2.28
CA ASP A 72 0.44 -1.67 -2.06
C ASP A 72 -0.60 -0.73 -1.44
N LEU A 73 -0.19 0.15 -0.54
CA LEU A 73 -1.14 0.90 0.32
C LEU A 73 -1.24 2.39 -0.03
N LEU A 74 -0.11 3.06 -0.21
CA LEU A 74 -0.08 4.50 -0.48
C LEU A 74 -0.89 4.90 -1.71
N PRO A 75 -0.88 4.15 -2.83
CA PRO A 75 -1.71 4.48 -3.99
C PRO A 75 -3.20 4.47 -3.67
N ILE A 76 -3.65 3.50 -2.87
CA ILE A 76 -5.04 3.39 -2.42
C ILE A 76 -5.40 4.62 -1.58
N LEU A 77 -4.55 4.99 -0.62
CA LEU A 77 -4.79 6.12 0.28
C LEU A 77 -4.74 7.47 -0.45
N ARG A 78 -3.82 7.65 -1.40
CA ARG A 78 -3.76 8.86 -2.22
C ARG A 78 -4.98 9.01 -3.13
N SER A 79 -5.33 7.95 -3.85
CA SER A 79 -6.41 8.00 -4.85
C SER A 79 -7.81 8.09 -4.23
N ASN A 80 -7.98 7.72 -2.96
CA ASN A 80 -9.28 7.73 -2.29
C ASN A 80 -9.40 8.77 -1.16
N CYS A 81 -8.30 9.22 -0.56
CA CYS A 81 -8.32 10.04 0.65
C CYS A 81 -7.58 11.38 0.51
N ALA A 82 -6.39 11.40 -0.10
CA ALA A 82 -5.53 12.58 -0.22
C ALA A 82 -6.01 13.56 -1.29
N ILE A 83 -7.22 14.10 -1.09
CA ILE A 83 -7.94 14.89 -2.08
C ILE A 83 -8.24 16.25 -1.49
N SER A 84 -8.15 17.29 -2.31
CA SER A 84 -8.41 18.66 -1.86
C SER A 84 -9.81 18.82 -1.28
N GLY A 85 -9.87 19.47 -0.11
CA GLY A 85 -11.03 19.55 0.78
C GLY A 85 -11.32 18.30 1.60
N CYS A 86 -10.45 17.27 1.56
CA CYS A 86 -10.60 16.01 2.29
C CYS A 86 -9.40 15.74 3.21
N HIS A 87 -8.37 15.03 2.77
CA HIS A 87 -7.20 14.65 3.59
C HIS A 87 -5.86 14.87 2.86
N ASP A 88 -5.75 15.94 2.07
CA ASP A 88 -4.51 16.39 1.44
C ASP A 88 -3.65 17.26 2.37
N ALA A 89 -2.41 17.60 1.99
CA ALA A 89 -1.53 18.38 2.87
C ALA A 89 -2.07 19.79 3.17
N GLN A 90 -2.75 20.43 2.22
CA GLN A 90 -3.14 21.84 2.35
C GLN A 90 -4.51 22.06 2.99
N SER A 91 -5.49 21.21 2.69
CA SER A 91 -6.90 21.43 3.03
C SER A 91 -7.52 20.28 3.81
N HIS A 92 -6.67 19.45 4.45
CA HIS A 92 -7.10 18.32 5.26
C HIS A 92 -8.12 18.67 6.34
N LYS A 93 -9.06 17.76 6.53
CA LYS A 93 -10.04 17.74 7.61
C LYS A 93 -9.50 16.96 8.81
N GLU A 94 -9.94 17.37 9.98
CA GLU A 94 -9.66 16.72 11.27
C GLU A 94 -8.17 16.54 11.61
N GLY A 95 -7.28 17.33 10.99
CA GLY A 95 -5.84 17.20 11.19
C GLY A 95 -5.23 15.94 10.56
N VAL A 96 -5.93 15.28 9.62
CA VAL A 96 -5.50 14.00 9.04
C VAL A 96 -5.01 14.18 7.60
N VAL A 97 -3.76 13.80 7.33
CA VAL A 97 -3.09 13.95 6.03
C VAL A 97 -2.66 12.59 5.47
N MET A 98 -3.21 12.23 4.30
CA MET A 98 -3.05 10.90 3.67
C MET A 98 -2.06 10.88 2.49
N GLU A 99 -1.05 11.75 2.50
CA GLU A 99 -0.16 11.93 1.36
C GLU A 99 1.09 11.05 1.34
N ASN A 100 1.67 10.70 2.49
CA ASN A 100 2.90 9.92 2.55
C ASN A 100 2.98 9.11 3.86
N TYR A 101 3.95 8.21 3.95
CA TYR A 101 4.14 7.34 5.11
C TYR A 101 4.16 8.12 6.43
N SER A 102 4.99 9.15 6.52
CA SER A 102 5.16 9.95 7.74
C SER A 102 3.85 10.59 8.20
N THR A 103 3.11 11.23 7.29
CA THR A 103 1.85 11.90 7.63
C THR A 103 0.74 10.90 7.95
N ILE A 104 0.64 9.80 7.19
CA ILE A 104 -0.37 8.75 7.42
C ILE A 104 -0.13 8.09 8.78
N ARG A 105 1.14 7.77 9.09
CA ARG A 105 1.53 7.15 10.35
C ARG A 105 1.26 8.05 11.55
N SER A 106 1.57 9.33 11.45
CA SER A 106 1.43 10.29 12.56
C SER A 106 0.02 10.81 12.75
N THR A 107 -0.73 11.03 11.65
CA THR A 107 -2.04 11.68 11.70
C THR A 107 -3.22 10.72 11.50
N GLY A 108 -2.99 9.53 10.94
CA GLY A 108 -4.02 8.53 10.65
C GLY A 108 -4.66 7.86 11.87
N LYS A 109 -4.28 8.28 13.09
CA LYS A 109 -4.82 7.76 14.37
C LYS A 109 -4.72 6.23 14.44
N ILE A 110 -3.51 5.73 14.17
CA ILE A 110 -3.16 4.30 14.14
C ILE A 110 -2.99 3.77 15.57
N ASN A 111 -3.64 2.65 15.88
CA ASN A 111 -3.52 1.96 17.15
C ASN A 111 -2.85 0.59 16.94
N LEU A 112 -1.58 0.47 17.28
CA LEU A 112 -0.81 -0.77 17.10
C LEU A 112 -1.21 -1.86 18.09
N SER A 113 -1.66 -1.48 19.29
CA SER A 113 -2.13 -2.44 20.30
C SER A 113 -3.53 -2.97 19.99
N ASN A 114 -4.29 -2.25 19.18
CA ASN A 114 -5.61 -2.67 18.69
C ASN A 114 -5.80 -2.21 17.23
N PRO A 115 -5.24 -2.96 16.25
CA PRO A 115 -5.28 -2.59 14.84
C PRO A 115 -6.68 -2.27 14.30
N SER A 116 -7.68 -3.10 14.64
CA SER A 116 -9.08 -2.88 14.24
C SER A 116 -9.76 -1.73 14.98
N GLY A 117 -9.16 -1.26 16.08
CA GLY A 117 -9.55 -0.05 16.80
C GLY A 117 -9.00 1.24 16.18
N SER A 118 -8.07 1.18 15.22
CA SER A 118 -7.51 2.36 14.55
C SER A 118 -8.59 3.16 13.85
N LYS A 119 -8.60 4.49 14.00
CA LYS A 119 -9.65 5.32 13.37
C LYS A 119 -9.57 5.25 11.84
N LEU A 120 -8.36 5.17 11.26
CA LEU A 120 -8.18 4.89 9.82
C LEU A 120 -9.00 3.68 9.38
N TYR A 121 -8.78 2.52 10.00
CA TYR A 121 -9.50 1.29 9.64
C TYR A 121 -11.00 1.38 9.91
N ARG A 122 -11.40 1.88 11.09
CA ARG A 122 -12.81 1.99 11.48
C ARG A 122 -13.62 2.86 10.52
N SER A 123 -13.04 3.98 10.07
CA SER A 123 -13.70 4.86 9.09
C SER A 123 -13.91 4.20 7.73
N LEU A 124 -13.13 3.19 7.35
CA LEU A 124 -13.32 2.48 6.08
C LEU A 124 -14.46 1.45 6.14
N ILE A 125 -14.75 0.91 7.32
CA ILE A 125 -15.78 -0.13 7.54
C ILE A 125 -17.07 0.41 8.16
N ASP A 126 -17.19 1.74 8.31
CA ASP A 126 -18.37 2.35 8.89
C ASP A 126 -19.60 2.09 8.01
N THR A 127 -20.73 1.79 8.63
CA THR A 127 -21.99 1.51 7.93
C THR A 127 -22.78 2.78 7.64
N ASP A 128 -22.52 3.88 8.34
CA ASP A 128 -23.12 5.18 8.01
C ASP A 128 -22.39 5.82 6.81
N PRO A 129 -23.06 6.07 5.67
CA PRO A 129 -22.42 6.67 4.49
C PRO A 129 -21.83 8.07 4.70
N GLY A 130 -22.26 8.80 5.73
CA GLY A 130 -21.72 10.11 6.10
C GLY A 130 -20.41 10.03 6.89
N ASP A 131 -20.25 8.96 7.68
CA ASP A 131 -19.07 8.73 8.52
C ASP A 131 -18.05 7.78 7.86
N ARG A 132 -18.50 6.97 6.89
CA ARG A 132 -17.65 6.10 6.09
C ARG A 132 -16.76 6.90 5.16
N MET A 133 -15.49 6.56 5.12
CA MET A 133 -14.50 7.18 4.23
C MET A 133 -14.18 6.28 3.02
N PRO A 134 -14.08 6.84 1.80
CA PRO A 134 -14.45 8.22 1.45
C PRO A 134 -15.98 8.42 1.56
N PRO A 135 -16.48 9.64 1.87
CA PRO A 135 -17.91 9.88 2.02
C PRO A 135 -18.68 9.67 0.71
N ALA A 136 -19.95 9.29 0.80
CA ALA A 136 -20.83 9.27 -0.36
C ALA A 136 -20.86 10.66 -1.04
N PRO A 137 -20.92 10.73 -2.38
CA PRO A 137 -21.22 9.66 -3.33
C PRO A 137 -19.98 8.90 -3.84
N ARG A 138 -18.81 9.06 -3.22
CA ARG A 138 -17.63 8.29 -3.64
C ARG A 138 -17.78 6.81 -3.31
N PRO A 139 -17.34 5.91 -4.20
CA PRO A 139 -17.36 4.48 -3.94
C PRO A 139 -16.61 4.12 -2.66
N ALA A 140 -17.09 3.10 -1.96
CA ALA A 140 -16.33 2.51 -0.87
C ALA A 140 -15.09 1.79 -1.44
N LEU A 141 -14.04 1.69 -0.64
CA LEU A 141 -12.93 0.79 -0.93
C LEU A 141 -13.46 -0.65 -1.00
N SER A 142 -12.79 -1.49 -1.79
CA SER A 142 -13.13 -2.92 -1.84
C SER A 142 -12.73 -3.62 -0.54
N SER A 143 -13.31 -4.80 -0.28
CA SER A 143 -12.95 -5.64 0.86
C SER A 143 -11.45 -5.95 0.90
N GLU A 144 -10.83 -6.14 -0.26
CA GLU A 144 -9.40 -6.45 -0.39
C GLU A 144 -8.54 -5.24 -0.04
N GLN A 145 -8.92 -4.04 -0.50
CA GLN A 145 -8.23 -2.80 -0.16
C GLN A 145 -8.33 -2.49 1.36
N ILE A 146 -9.51 -2.72 1.95
CA ILE A 146 -9.71 -2.58 3.40
C ILE A 146 -8.87 -3.59 4.18
N ALA A 147 -8.78 -4.83 3.68
CA ALA A 147 -7.95 -5.87 4.28
C ALA A 147 -6.46 -5.51 4.25
N LEU A 148 -5.96 -4.90 3.16
CA LEU A 148 -4.59 -4.40 3.08
C LEU A 148 -4.29 -3.35 4.15
N VAL A 149 -5.20 -2.39 4.38
CA VAL A 149 -5.07 -1.38 5.45
C VAL A 149 -4.95 -2.05 6.81
N LEU A 150 -5.83 -3.02 7.11
CA LEU A 150 -5.79 -3.73 8.40
C LEU A 150 -4.49 -4.53 8.56
N LYS A 151 -4.09 -5.26 7.52
CA LYS A 151 -2.89 -6.09 7.51
C LYS A 151 -1.62 -5.26 7.74
N TRP A 152 -1.50 -4.12 7.06
CA TRP A 152 -0.40 -3.17 7.29
C TRP A 152 -0.34 -2.72 8.75
N ILE A 153 -1.47 -2.33 9.36
CA ILE A 153 -1.51 -1.95 10.79
C ILE A 153 -1.10 -3.11 11.70
N GLN A 154 -1.58 -4.33 11.42
CA GLN A 154 -1.20 -5.54 12.16
C GLN A 154 0.30 -5.86 12.04
N GLN A 155 0.95 -5.48 10.93
CA GLN A 155 2.39 -5.60 10.71
C GLN A 155 3.20 -4.48 11.36
N GLY A 156 2.61 -3.76 12.32
CA GLY A 156 3.24 -2.63 12.98
C GLY A 156 3.18 -1.36 12.16
N ALA A 157 2.45 -1.34 11.03
CA ALA A 157 2.31 -0.26 10.07
C ALA A 157 3.65 0.41 9.72
N GLN A 158 4.60 -0.45 9.36
CA GLN A 158 5.97 -0.13 8.98
C GLN A 158 6.02 0.37 7.53
N ASP A 159 7.09 1.09 7.21
CA ASP A 159 7.42 1.50 5.85
C ASP A 159 8.25 0.39 5.18
N LEU A 160 7.61 -0.76 4.96
CA LEU A 160 8.28 -1.85 4.26
C LEU A 160 8.38 -1.51 2.78
N HIS A 161 9.56 -1.72 2.22
CA HIS A 161 9.86 -1.59 0.81
C HIS A 161 10.28 -2.95 0.27
N CYS A 162 9.83 -3.28 -0.94
CA CYS A 162 10.43 -4.35 -1.69
C CYS A 162 10.74 -3.87 -3.09
N ASP A 163 11.99 -4.01 -3.47
CA ASP A 163 12.43 -3.90 -4.84
C ASP A 163 12.13 -5.23 -5.54
N ASN A 164 10.84 -5.46 -5.86
CA ASN A 164 10.51 -6.58 -6.73
C ASN A 164 11.12 -6.28 -8.11
N PRO A 165 11.88 -7.19 -8.74
CA PRO A 165 12.24 -7.02 -10.14
C PRO A 165 10.97 -6.73 -10.93
N CYS A 166 11.00 -5.66 -11.72
CA CYS A 166 9.84 -5.28 -12.52
C CYS A 166 9.52 -6.42 -13.48
N ASP A 167 8.48 -7.20 -13.18
CA ASP A 167 8.09 -8.29 -14.05
C ASP A 167 7.38 -7.72 -15.28
N THR A 168 8.18 -7.58 -16.33
CA THR A 168 7.76 -7.15 -17.65
C THR A 168 7.44 -8.33 -18.57
N THR A 169 7.45 -9.56 -18.05
CA THR A 169 7.09 -10.75 -18.82
C THR A 169 5.57 -10.96 -18.79
N ASN A 170 5.01 -11.48 -19.88
CA ASN A 170 3.59 -11.85 -19.97
C ASN A 170 2.60 -10.78 -19.47
N VAL A 171 2.85 -9.51 -19.81
CA VAL A 171 1.97 -8.41 -19.45
C VAL A 171 0.63 -8.53 -20.17
N THR A 172 -0.42 -8.87 -19.41
CA THR A 172 -1.81 -8.92 -19.90
C THR A 172 -2.70 -7.89 -19.22
N TYR A 173 -3.86 -7.60 -19.81
CA TYR A 173 -4.83 -6.71 -19.18
C TYR A 173 -5.30 -7.26 -17.83
N ALA A 174 -5.70 -8.53 -17.77
CA ALA A 174 -6.30 -9.12 -16.58
C ALA A 174 -5.31 -9.24 -15.41
N LEU A 175 -4.06 -9.66 -15.68
CA LEU A 175 -3.08 -9.96 -14.63
C LEU A 175 -2.22 -8.75 -14.25
N SER A 176 -1.97 -7.85 -15.20
CA SER A 176 -1.04 -6.74 -14.98
C SER A 176 -1.72 -5.38 -14.91
N VAL A 177 -2.55 -5.04 -15.90
CA VAL A 177 -3.06 -3.67 -16.03
C VAL A 177 -4.29 -3.42 -15.19
N LYS A 178 -5.23 -4.36 -15.13
CA LYS A 178 -6.47 -4.22 -14.36
C LYS A 178 -6.20 -3.98 -12.87
N PRO A 179 -5.28 -4.70 -12.19
CA PRO A 179 -4.92 -4.37 -10.81
C PRO A 179 -4.37 -2.95 -10.66
N LEU A 180 -3.56 -2.47 -11.60
CA LEU A 180 -3.04 -1.10 -11.59
C LEU A 180 -4.17 -0.07 -11.76
N ILE A 181 -5.12 -0.30 -12.67
CA ILE A 181 -6.29 0.57 -12.82
C ILE A 181 -7.13 0.61 -11.54
N ASP A 182 -7.37 -0.55 -10.94
CA ASP A 182 -8.15 -0.66 -9.70
C ASP A 182 -7.49 0.07 -8.53
N THR A 183 -6.16 -0.03 -8.42
CA THR A 183 -5.37 0.58 -7.35
C THR A 183 -5.14 2.08 -7.55
N TYR A 184 -4.69 2.49 -8.73
CA TYR A 184 -4.20 3.86 -8.95
C TYR A 184 -5.26 4.80 -9.55
N CYS A 185 -6.19 4.28 -10.36
CA CYS A 185 -7.06 5.15 -11.19
C CYS A 185 -8.48 5.28 -10.63
N ARG A 186 -9.07 4.17 -10.17
CA ARG A 186 -10.51 4.11 -9.89
C ARG A 186 -10.97 4.97 -8.72
N GLY A 187 -10.10 5.35 -7.78
CA GLY A 187 -10.50 6.18 -6.64
C GLY A 187 -11.13 7.52 -7.06
N CYS A 188 -10.65 8.11 -8.16
CA CYS A 188 -11.20 9.33 -8.75
C CYS A 188 -11.98 9.07 -10.05
N HIS A 189 -11.59 8.06 -10.84
CA HIS A 189 -12.17 7.76 -12.16
C HIS A 189 -13.25 6.67 -12.09
N SER A 190 -14.14 6.73 -11.11
CA SER A 190 -15.26 5.80 -10.98
C SER A 190 -16.50 6.43 -10.31
N GLY A 191 -17.55 5.65 -10.09
CA GLY A 191 -18.79 6.11 -9.47
C GLY A 191 -19.67 6.96 -10.39
N SER A 192 -20.64 7.67 -9.79
CA SER A 192 -21.61 8.50 -10.52
C SER A 192 -21.10 9.90 -10.87
N GLN A 193 -20.01 10.35 -10.22
CA GLN A 193 -19.37 11.66 -10.46
C GLN A 193 -17.85 11.49 -10.59
N PRO A 194 -17.38 10.85 -11.68
CA PRO A 194 -15.96 10.65 -11.90
C PRO A 194 -15.23 11.97 -12.20
N SER A 195 -14.03 12.11 -11.67
CA SER A 195 -13.17 13.27 -11.94
C SER A 195 -12.88 13.40 -13.44
N GLY A 196 -13.04 14.62 -13.97
CA GLY A 196 -12.85 14.91 -15.39
C GLY A 196 -13.88 14.24 -16.32
N ASN A 197 -15.00 13.72 -15.79
CA ASN A 197 -15.95 12.88 -16.52
C ASN A 197 -15.33 11.63 -17.16
N ILE A 198 -14.25 11.11 -16.55
CA ILE A 198 -13.52 9.94 -17.05
C ILE A 198 -13.82 8.74 -16.14
N LEU A 199 -14.43 7.70 -16.70
CA LEU A 199 -14.59 6.40 -16.04
C LEU A 199 -13.45 5.46 -16.44
N MET A 200 -12.97 4.65 -15.50
CA MET A 200 -11.97 3.59 -15.69
C MET A 200 -12.36 2.33 -14.92
N THR A 201 -13.61 1.88 -15.05
CA THR A 201 -14.15 0.71 -14.33
C THR A 201 -14.13 -0.58 -15.15
N ASN A 202 -13.81 -0.51 -16.45
CA ASN A 202 -13.72 -1.67 -17.33
C ASN A 202 -12.74 -1.46 -18.49
N TYR A 203 -12.46 -2.55 -19.21
CA TYR A 203 -11.51 -2.59 -20.32
C TYR A 203 -11.84 -1.57 -21.42
N ASN A 204 -13.11 -1.48 -21.86
CA ASN A 204 -13.48 -0.60 -22.97
C ASN A 204 -13.19 0.87 -22.66
N GLN A 205 -13.40 1.27 -21.41
CA GLN A 205 -13.09 2.62 -20.95
C GLN A 205 -11.57 2.88 -20.88
N ALA A 206 -10.81 1.92 -20.38
CA ALA A 206 -9.34 2.00 -20.40
C ALA A 206 -8.81 2.08 -21.83
N LYS A 207 -9.32 1.23 -22.73
CA LYS A 207 -8.94 1.20 -24.15
C LYS A 207 -9.25 2.52 -24.86
N ALA A 208 -10.39 3.15 -24.58
CA ALA A 208 -10.72 4.45 -25.15
C ALA A 208 -9.71 5.56 -24.76
N LEU A 209 -9.13 5.51 -23.56
CA LEU A 209 -8.07 6.42 -23.11
C LEU A 209 -6.71 6.09 -23.71
N VAL A 210 -6.46 4.82 -24.03
CA VAL A 210 -5.28 4.42 -24.81
C VAL A 210 -5.41 4.95 -26.25
N ASP A 211 -6.57 4.75 -26.89
CA ASP A 211 -6.81 5.11 -28.30
C ASP A 211 -6.68 6.61 -28.57
N ASN A 212 -6.99 7.46 -27.58
CA ASN A 212 -6.82 8.91 -27.68
C ASN A 212 -5.51 9.42 -27.07
N GLY A 213 -4.60 8.52 -26.67
CA GLY A 213 -3.28 8.84 -26.11
C GLY A 213 -3.30 9.41 -24.69
N LYS A 214 -4.47 9.66 -24.09
CA LYS A 214 -4.57 10.31 -22.79
C LYS A 214 -4.06 9.45 -21.64
N LEU A 215 -4.21 8.13 -21.71
CA LEU A 215 -3.78 7.26 -20.61
C LEU A 215 -2.27 7.41 -20.39
N LEU A 216 -1.47 7.09 -21.41
CA LEU A 216 -0.01 7.16 -21.29
C LEU A 216 0.46 8.59 -21.04
N GLY A 217 -0.04 9.56 -21.81
CA GLY A 217 0.35 10.97 -21.64
C GLY A 217 0.07 11.52 -20.24
N SER A 218 -1.02 11.11 -19.59
CA SER A 218 -1.35 11.60 -18.25
C SER A 218 -0.53 10.92 -17.15
N ILE A 219 -0.26 9.61 -17.25
CA ILE A 219 0.50 8.87 -16.23
C ILE A 219 2.01 9.11 -16.32
N THR A 220 2.53 9.47 -17.50
CA THR A 220 3.94 9.86 -17.68
C THR A 220 4.17 11.35 -17.46
N HIS A 221 3.13 12.12 -17.11
CA HIS A 221 3.16 13.59 -17.00
C HIS A 221 3.68 14.26 -18.28
N GLY A 222 3.25 13.75 -19.44
CA GLY A 222 3.64 14.26 -20.75
C GLY A 222 3.14 15.68 -21.00
N SER A 223 3.94 16.47 -21.74
CA SER A 223 3.56 17.83 -22.15
C SER A 223 2.24 17.83 -22.92
N GLY A 224 1.33 18.74 -22.56
CA GLY A 224 0.00 18.86 -23.17
C GLY A 224 -1.06 17.93 -22.58
N PHE A 225 -0.72 17.10 -21.60
CA PHE A 225 -1.67 16.26 -20.85
C PHE A 225 -1.84 16.77 -19.42
N THR A 226 -2.99 16.50 -18.81
CA THR A 226 -3.18 16.76 -17.38
C THR A 226 -2.43 15.69 -16.58
N PRO A 227 -1.45 16.05 -15.73
CA PRO A 227 -0.69 15.08 -14.96
C PRO A 227 -1.62 14.37 -13.97
N MET A 228 -1.49 13.04 -13.92
CA MET A 228 -2.23 12.20 -12.97
C MET A 228 -1.26 11.43 -12.05
N PRO A 229 -1.60 11.26 -10.75
CA PRO A 229 -2.81 11.76 -10.09
C PRO A 229 -2.88 13.30 -9.99
N TYR A 230 -4.09 13.86 -9.96
CA TYR A 230 -4.33 15.30 -9.78
C TYR A 230 -4.53 15.61 -8.29
N PRO A 231 -4.10 16.76 -7.75
CA PRO A 231 -3.54 17.94 -8.41
C PRO A 231 -2.15 17.75 -9.03
N ALA A 232 -1.82 18.62 -9.99
CA ALA A 232 -0.47 18.68 -10.55
C ALA A 232 0.56 18.88 -9.42
N GLY A 233 1.67 18.14 -9.50
CA GLY A 233 2.66 18.04 -8.42
C GLY A 233 2.48 16.81 -7.52
N THR A 234 1.36 16.08 -7.63
CA THR A 234 1.25 14.76 -7.01
C THR A 234 2.21 13.80 -7.71
N PRO A 235 3.03 13.02 -6.98
CA PRO A 235 3.94 12.05 -7.59
C PRO A 235 3.18 11.04 -8.47
N LYS A 236 3.75 10.75 -9.65
CA LYS A 236 3.27 9.67 -10.52
C LYS A 236 3.42 8.31 -9.84
N MET A 237 2.70 7.30 -10.36
CA MET A 237 2.96 5.90 -10.03
C MET A 237 4.40 5.51 -10.40
N GLY A 238 4.93 4.47 -9.77
CA GLY A 238 6.31 4.05 -9.98
C GLY A 238 6.62 3.68 -11.43
N ASP A 239 7.90 3.79 -11.80
CA ASP A 239 8.32 3.57 -13.20
C ASP A 239 8.04 2.14 -13.66
N CYS A 240 8.07 1.15 -12.76
CA CYS A 240 7.71 -0.22 -13.12
C CYS A 240 6.22 -0.35 -13.47
N GLU A 241 5.33 0.24 -12.68
CA GLU A 241 3.90 0.16 -12.96
C GLU A 241 3.56 0.90 -14.27
N ILE A 242 4.20 2.05 -14.53
CA ILE A 242 4.11 2.73 -15.83
C ILE A 242 4.59 1.82 -16.95
N ARG A 243 5.75 1.17 -16.78
CA ARG A 243 6.32 0.29 -17.80
C ARG A 243 5.40 -0.89 -18.15
N ARG A 244 4.68 -1.45 -17.17
CA ARG A 244 3.68 -2.51 -17.44
C ARG A 244 2.50 -1.98 -18.26
N ILE A 245 2.05 -0.75 -18.01
CA ILE A 245 1.01 -0.13 -18.84
C ILE A 245 1.52 0.15 -20.26
N GLU A 246 2.76 0.63 -20.40
CA GLU A 246 3.41 0.83 -21.70
C GLU A 246 3.50 -0.46 -22.50
N LEU A 247 4.02 -1.53 -21.92
CA LEU A 247 4.16 -2.84 -22.59
C LEU A 247 2.81 -3.39 -23.06
N TRP A 248 1.76 -3.23 -22.25
CA TRP A 248 0.41 -3.61 -22.66
C TRP A 248 -0.07 -2.78 -23.86
N ILE A 249 0.19 -1.47 -23.87
CA ILE A 249 -0.16 -0.58 -24.99
C ILE A 249 0.65 -0.94 -26.25
N GLU A 250 1.96 -1.17 -26.12
CA GLU A 250 2.87 -1.63 -27.19
C GLU A 250 2.40 -2.96 -27.79
N GLY A 251 1.87 -3.87 -26.95
CA GLY A 251 1.25 -5.14 -27.36
C GLY A 251 -0.16 -5.01 -27.98
N GLY A 252 -0.62 -3.79 -28.26
CA GLY A 252 -1.92 -3.53 -28.89
C GLY A 252 -3.08 -3.34 -27.90
N ALA A 253 -2.79 -3.21 -26.61
CA ALA A 253 -3.75 -3.02 -25.52
C ALA A 253 -4.89 -4.07 -25.54
N GLN A 254 -4.54 -5.35 -25.64
CA GLN A 254 -5.48 -6.46 -25.75
C GLN A 254 -6.28 -6.70 -24.45
N ASN A 255 -7.50 -7.24 -24.57
CA ASN A 255 -8.29 -7.71 -23.42
C ASN A 255 -8.01 -9.19 -23.16
N ASN A 256 -6.89 -9.49 -22.50
CA ASN A 256 -6.36 -10.84 -22.27
C ASN A 256 -5.99 -11.09 -20.81
#